data_AF-A0A095ZPQ6-F1
#
_entry.id   AF-A0A095ZPQ6-F1
#
_cell.length_a   1.000
_cell.length_b   1.000
_cell.length_c   1.000
_cell.angle_alpha   90.00
_cell.angle_beta   90.00
_cell.angle_gamma   90.00
#
_symmetry.space_group_name_H-M   'P 1'
#
loop_
_entity.id
_entity.type
_entity.pdbx_description
1 polymer ?
#
loop_
_entity_poly.entity_id
_entity_poly.type
_entity_poly.pdbx_seq_one_letter_code
_entity_poly.pdbx_strand_id
1 'polypeptide(L)'
;MTLVILLLTIIAWVAWNFWPSSARQMKRSVAIVACQSWYEMVCKGKTILYFSDIAADTALVRSSLQQDSCVRTTYATGVWVNSCFYMPSCRGRMITVMAKPDELNRQHAWALIEREKERNQKRIRQLRAQLKELNYYLRIHNVHDEGYNTVAAYAYEKEAEKAYCMRLAQLFDTVRQADRPQLIRKEVYTAYYRLPNGECQQVRMREVGFSKQCQTVLLQTVGRKTPTGMAPVSIFFINGKAHGAALAVGYGGLGVEELATTHASCSIIPTTLRDNRHDLPAVLGGDGSPVFSTRGYFIGITKGNEVITRSQLRDLLRKEKQP
;
A
#
# COMPACT_ATOMS: atom_id res chain seq x y z
N MET A 1 -49.69 5.53 -20.89
CA MET A 1 -48.90 6.37 -19.95
C MET A 1 -47.69 5.65 -19.36
N THR A 2 -47.81 4.39 -18.92
CA THR A 2 -46.70 3.58 -18.36
C THR A 2 -45.48 3.45 -19.29
N LEU A 3 -45.69 3.21 -20.59
CA LEU A 3 -44.62 3.15 -21.59
C LEU A 3 -43.86 4.48 -21.76
N VAL A 4 -44.57 5.61 -21.70
CA VAL A 4 -43.95 6.94 -21.82
C VAL A 4 -43.11 7.26 -20.59
N ILE A 5 -43.62 6.95 -19.39
CA ILE A 5 -42.87 7.11 -18.13
C ILE A 5 -41.62 6.23 -18.15
N LEU A 6 -41.73 4.98 -18.58
CA LEU A 6 -40.61 4.05 -18.67
C LEU A 6 -39.55 4.50 -19.70
N LEU A 7 -39.98 5.06 -20.83
CA LEU A 7 -39.06 5.63 -21.82
C LEU A 7 -38.33 6.87 -21.28
N LEU A 8 -39.04 7.77 -20.59
CA LEU A 8 -38.43 8.95 -19.98
C LEU A 8 -37.45 8.59 -18.86
N THR A 9 -37.74 7.57 -18.04
CA THR A 9 -36.80 7.11 -17.01
C THR A 9 -35.55 6.48 -17.63
N ILE A 10 -35.68 5.72 -18.71
CA ILE A 10 -34.54 5.18 -19.46
C ILE A 10 -33.71 6.31 -20.07
N ILE A 11 -34.34 7.31 -20.71
CA ILE A 11 -33.62 8.46 -21.29
C ILE A 11 -32.87 9.25 -20.21
N ALA A 12 -33.53 9.55 -19.08
CA ALA A 12 -32.90 10.23 -17.96
C ALA A 12 -31.74 9.40 -17.38
N TRP A 13 -31.90 8.08 -17.27
CA TRP A 13 -30.87 7.16 -16.80
C TRP A 13 -29.67 7.11 -17.76
N VAL A 14 -29.90 7.05 -19.07
CA VAL A 14 -28.85 7.10 -20.10
C VAL A 14 -28.15 8.46 -20.06
N ALA A 15 -28.90 9.57 -20.06
CA ALA A 15 -28.32 10.92 -20.00
C ALA A 15 -27.43 11.10 -18.76
N TRP A 16 -27.85 10.60 -17.60
CA TRP A 16 -27.06 10.65 -16.36
C TRP A 16 -25.76 9.85 -16.47
N ASN A 17 -25.80 8.62 -17.00
CA ASN A 17 -24.59 7.78 -17.11
C ASN A 17 -23.56 8.34 -18.10
N PHE A 18 -23.99 9.20 -19.02
CA PHE A 18 -23.18 9.81 -20.05
C PHE A 18 -22.74 11.24 -19.68
N TRP A 19 -23.15 11.71 -18.49
CA TRP A 19 -22.81 13.05 -18.02
C TRP A 19 -21.33 13.14 -17.61
N PRO A 20 -20.60 14.17 -18.07
CA PRO A 20 -19.20 14.35 -17.70
C PRO A 20 -19.03 14.63 -16.20
N SER A 21 -17.90 14.19 -15.64
CA SER A 21 -17.55 14.51 -14.26
C SER A 21 -17.13 15.98 -14.15
N SER A 22 -17.74 16.71 -13.21
CA SER A 22 -17.27 18.05 -12.81
C SER A 22 -15.94 17.98 -12.06
N ALA A 23 -15.18 19.08 -12.04
CA ALA A 23 -13.93 19.17 -11.27
C ALA A 23 -14.09 18.74 -9.79
N ARG A 24 -15.22 19.09 -9.17
CA ARG A 24 -15.54 18.70 -7.80
C ARG A 24 -15.76 17.18 -7.68
N GLN A 25 -16.42 16.55 -8.64
CA GLN A 25 -16.62 15.10 -8.67
C GLN A 25 -15.30 14.37 -8.92
N MET A 26 -14.43 14.86 -9.81
CA MET A 26 -13.11 14.26 -10.03
C MET A 26 -12.26 14.26 -8.75
N LYS A 27 -12.26 15.36 -7.99
CA LYS A 27 -11.56 15.40 -6.69
C LYS A 27 -12.16 14.45 -5.65
N ARG A 28 -13.48 14.21 -5.72
CA ARG A 28 -14.22 13.30 -4.82
C ARG A 28 -14.22 11.85 -5.30
N SER A 29 -13.64 11.54 -6.46
CA SER A 29 -13.49 10.16 -6.93
C SER A 29 -12.25 9.48 -6.38
N VAL A 30 -11.30 10.26 -5.85
CA VAL A 30 -10.02 9.75 -5.36
C VAL A 30 -9.96 9.65 -3.84
N ALA A 31 -9.09 8.77 -3.37
CA ALA A 31 -8.68 8.63 -1.99
C ALA A 31 -7.21 8.23 -1.92
N ILE A 32 -6.55 8.48 -0.80
CA ILE A 32 -5.22 7.93 -0.52
C ILE A 32 -5.40 6.53 0.03
N VAL A 33 -4.77 5.53 -0.57
CA VAL A 33 -4.76 4.17 -0.06
C VAL A 33 -3.44 3.93 0.64
N ALA A 34 -3.50 3.61 1.93
CA ALA A 34 -2.37 3.09 2.67
C ALA A 34 -2.45 1.57 2.70
N CYS A 35 -1.36 0.91 2.30
CA CYS A 35 -1.17 -0.52 2.48
C CYS A 35 -0.08 -0.72 3.53
N GLN A 36 -0.49 -1.21 4.70
CA GLN A 36 0.40 -1.68 5.75
C GLN A 36 0.66 -3.16 5.51
N SER A 37 1.92 -3.52 5.28
CA SER A 37 2.31 -4.90 5.02
C SER A 37 3.47 -5.34 5.91
N TRP A 38 3.44 -6.61 6.27
CA TRP A 38 4.49 -7.28 7.04
C TRP A 38 4.45 -8.77 6.73
N TYR A 39 5.51 -9.45 7.15
CA TYR A 39 5.63 -10.89 7.09
C TYR A 39 5.61 -11.48 8.48
N GLU A 40 4.92 -12.62 8.60
CA GLU A 40 4.83 -13.44 9.79
C GLU A 40 5.48 -14.78 9.49
N MET A 41 6.49 -15.11 10.30
CA MET A 41 7.05 -16.44 10.32
C MET A 41 6.29 -17.25 11.37
N VAL A 42 5.58 -18.29 10.93
CA VAL A 42 4.70 -19.09 11.76
C VAL A 42 5.25 -20.50 11.90
N CYS A 43 5.40 -20.97 13.13
CA CYS A 43 5.82 -22.32 13.46
C CYS A 43 4.83 -22.91 14.47
N LYS A 44 4.32 -24.13 14.22
CA LYS A 44 3.30 -24.78 15.06
C LYS A 44 2.08 -23.88 15.38
N GLY A 45 1.67 -23.06 14.42
CA GLY A 45 0.54 -22.12 14.57
C GLY A 45 0.82 -20.89 15.44
N LYS A 46 2.05 -20.70 15.91
CA LYS A 46 2.49 -19.50 16.66
C LYS A 46 3.42 -18.65 15.79
N THR A 47 3.20 -17.35 15.78
CA THR A 47 4.12 -16.40 15.12
C THR A 47 5.37 -16.25 15.97
N ILE A 48 6.52 -16.55 15.38
CA ILE A 48 7.83 -16.54 16.04
C ILE A 48 8.63 -15.27 15.71
N LEU A 49 8.41 -14.70 14.53
CA LEU A 49 9.17 -13.54 14.06
C LEU A 49 8.32 -12.74 13.06
N TYR A 50 8.44 -11.42 13.16
CA TYR A 50 7.90 -10.47 12.19
C TYR A 50 9.06 -9.84 11.41
N PHE A 51 8.84 -9.49 10.15
CA PHE A 51 9.80 -8.71 9.35
C PHE A 51 9.10 -7.93 8.23
N SER A 52 9.79 -6.93 7.70
CA SER A 52 9.22 -6.01 6.70
C SER A 52 9.40 -6.49 5.27
N ASP A 53 10.56 -7.05 4.95
CA ASP A 53 10.90 -7.51 3.59
C ASP A 53 12.06 -8.53 3.61
N ILE A 54 12.36 -9.11 2.46
CA ILE A 54 13.52 -9.97 2.24
C ILE A 54 14.42 -9.30 1.20
N ALA A 55 15.64 -8.96 1.60
CA ALA A 55 16.61 -8.37 0.69
C ALA A 55 17.15 -9.41 -0.31
N ALA A 56 17.82 -8.94 -1.37
CA ALA A 56 18.34 -9.80 -2.44
C ALA A 56 19.35 -10.85 -1.95
N ASP A 57 20.09 -10.55 -0.89
CA ASP A 57 21.02 -11.47 -0.20
C ASP A 57 20.29 -12.42 0.78
N THR A 58 18.96 -12.46 0.73
CA THR A 58 18.04 -13.20 1.62
C THR A 58 18.03 -12.74 3.08
N ALA A 59 18.53 -11.53 3.37
CA ALA A 59 18.39 -10.92 4.68
C ALA A 59 16.93 -10.63 5.01
N LEU A 60 16.53 -10.90 6.25
CA LEU A 60 15.29 -10.32 6.78
C LEU A 60 15.51 -8.84 7.12
N VAL A 61 14.70 -7.98 6.52
CA VAL A 61 14.74 -6.53 6.73
C VAL A 61 13.86 -6.16 7.91
N ARG A 62 14.42 -5.43 8.89
CA ARG A 62 13.74 -4.98 10.12
C ARG A 62 13.04 -6.13 10.85
N SER A 63 13.73 -7.24 11.10
CA SER A 63 13.17 -8.36 11.85
C SER A 63 12.92 -8.01 13.33
N SER A 64 11.71 -8.25 13.83
CA SER A 64 11.35 -8.01 15.23
C SER A 64 10.45 -9.10 15.82
N LEU A 65 10.52 -9.27 17.14
CA LEU A 65 9.54 -10.06 17.91
C LEU A 65 8.19 -9.32 18.04
N GLN A 66 8.18 -8.01 17.83
CA GLN A 66 6.99 -7.17 17.88
C GLN A 66 6.59 -6.73 16.47
N GLN A 67 5.32 -6.89 16.14
CA GLN A 67 4.80 -6.57 14.81
C GLN A 67 5.02 -5.10 14.43
N ASP A 68 4.77 -4.17 15.37
CA ASP A 68 4.76 -2.72 15.09
C ASP A 68 6.11 -2.20 14.57
N SER A 69 7.22 -2.84 14.94
CA SER A 69 8.56 -2.47 14.47
C SER A 69 8.84 -2.91 13.02
N CYS A 70 8.00 -3.77 12.44
CA CYS A 70 8.20 -4.40 11.14
C CYS A 70 7.22 -3.92 10.06
N VAL A 71 6.23 -3.11 10.42
CA VAL A 71 5.20 -2.69 9.47
C VAL A 71 5.79 -1.73 8.45
N ARG A 72 5.71 -2.09 7.16
CA ARG A 72 5.98 -1.18 6.05
C ARG A 72 4.67 -0.59 5.56
N THR A 73 4.60 0.74 5.52
CA THR A 73 3.44 1.45 4.96
C THR A 73 3.81 1.97 3.58
N THR A 74 3.00 1.61 2.59
CA THR A 74 3.10 2.14 1.22
C THR A 74 1.82 2.90 0.90
N TYR A 75 1.94 3.97 0.12
CA TYR A 75 0.81 4.81 -0.26
C TYR A 75 0.63 4.78 -1.77
N ALA A 76 -0.62 4.81 -2.22
CA ALA A 76 -0.96 5.00 -3.62
C ALA A 76 -2.28 5.75 -3.75
N THR A 77 -2.56 6.25 -4.95
CA THR A 77 -3.87 6.86 -5.23
C THR A 77 -4.86 5.74 -5.55
N GLY A 78 -6.05 5.83 -4.94
CA GLY A 78 -7.17 4.93 -5.19
C GLY A 78 -8.34 5.68 -5.82
N VAL A 79 -9.08 5.00 -6.68
CA VAL A 79 -10.24 5.55 -7.39
C VAL A 79 -11.48 4.75 -7.05
N TRP A 80 -12.52 5.42 -6.57
CA TRP A 80 -13.83 4.80 -6.35
C TRP A 80 -14.49 4.51 -7.69
N VAL A 81 -14.98 3.28 -7.85
CA VAL A 81 -15.51 2.83 -9.14
C VAL A 81 -16.88 2.19 -8.97
N ASN A 82 -17.76 2.39 -9.94
CA ASN A 82 -19.06 1.73 -9.95
C ASN A 82 -18.92 0.22 -10.13
N SER A 83 -19.68 -0.55 -9.35
CA SER A 83 -19.66 -2.01 -9.38
C SER A 83 -20.43 -2.58 -10.56
N CYS A 84 -21.38 -1.81 -11.11
CA CYS A 84 -22.33 -2.31 -12.10
C CYS A 84 -22.60 -1.31 -13.22
N PHE A 85 -22.92 -1.84 -14.40
CA PHE A 85 -23.33 -1.10 -15.58
C PHE A 85 -24.71 -0.46 -15.43
N TYR A 86 -25.69 -1.19 -14.90
CA TYR A 86 -27.10 -0.76 -14.88
C TYR A 86 -27.48 0.09 -13.66
N MET A 87 -26.67 0.07 -12.59
CA MET A 87 -26.90 0.86 -11.38
C MET A 87 -25.59 1.54 -10.95
N PRO A 88 -25.59 2.88 -10.73
CA PRO A 88 -24.42 3.62 -10.26
C PRO A 88 -24.19 3.37 -8.76
N SER A 89 -24.07 2.10 -8.40
CA SER A 89 -23.69 1.66 -7.06
C SER A 89 -22.23 1.29 -7.10
N CYS A 90 -21.43 1.92 -6.25
CA CYS A 90 -20.03 1.58 -6.07
C CYS A 90 -19.84 0.40 -5.09
N ARG A 91 -20.79 0.19 -4.15
CA ARG A 91 -20.68 -0.82 -3.08
C ARG A 91 -19.33 -0.79 -2.35
N GLY A 92 -18.76 0.42 -2.24
CA GLY A 92 -17.44 0.65 -1.67
C GLY A 92 -16.28 0.05 -2.46
N ARG A 93 -16.38 -0.12 -3.78
CA ARG A 93 -15.27 -0.60 -4.62
C ARG A 93 -14.31 0.51 -4.99
N MET A 94 -13.03 0.18 -4.91
CA MET A 94 -11.93 1.06 -5.27
C MET A 94 -10.87 0.30 -6.04
N ILE A 95 -10.26 0.94 -7.03
CA ILE A 95 -9.09 0.41 -7.72
C ILE A 95 -7.88 1.26 -7.36
N THR A 96 -6.76 0.62 -7.09
CA THR A 96 -5.47 1.28 -6.90
C THR A 96 -4.37 0.50 -7.64
N VAL A 97 -3.22 1.15 -7.85
CA VAL A 97 -2.03 0.53 -8.43
C VAL A 97 -1.03 0.33 -7.31
N MET A 98 -0.77 -0.92 -6.97
CA MET A 98 0.19 -1.29 -5.94
C MET A 98 0.90 -2.56 -6.40
N ALA A 99 2.22 -2.48 -6.52
CA ALA A 99 3.03 -3.65 -6.82
C ALA A 99 2.98 -4.63 -5.65
N LYS A 100 2.66 -5.88 -5.95
CA LYS A 100 2.83 -6.97 -5.00
C LYS A 100 4.18 -7.63 -5.27
N PRO A 101 4.98 -7.90 -4.22
CA PRO A 101 6.13 -8.77 -4.39
C PRO A 101 5.66 -10.12 -4.93
N ASP A 102 6.49 -10.78 -5.72
CA ASP A 102 6.20 -12.13 -6.16
C ASP A 102 5.90 -13.02 -4.94
N GLU A 103 4.91 -13.90 -5.08
CA GLU A 103 4.57 -14.84 -4.01
C GLU A 103 5.84 -15.59 -3.62
N LEU A 104 6.33 -15.32 -2.40
CA LEU A 104 7.50 -15.97 -1.87
C LEU A 104 7.28 -17.47 -1.93
N ASN A 105 8.12 -18.15 -2.70
CA ASN A 105 8.03 -19.57 -2.88
C ASN A 105 8.17 -20.21 -1.50
N ARG A 106 7.13 -20.95 -1.07
CA ARG A 106 7.01 -21.58 0.27
C ARG A 106 8.23 -22.44 0.66
N GLN A 107 9.07 -22.80 -0.30
CA GLN A 107 10.16 -23.75 -0.18
C GLN A 107 11.42 -23.24 0.55
N HIS A 108 11.49 -21.98 1.01
CA HIS A 108 12.70 -21.43 1.64
C HIS A 108 12.55 -20.87 3.07
N ALA A 109 11.40 -21.02 3.74
CA ALA A 109 11.20 -20.46 5.09
C ALA A 109 12.23 -20.98 6.11
N TRP A 110 12.55 -22.28 6.08
CA TRP A 110 13.59 -22.86 6.95
C TRP A 110 15.00 -22.34 6.62
N ALA A 111 15.33 -22.21 5.34
CA ALA A 111 16.62 -21.67 4.92
C ALA A 111 16.81 -20.20 5.36
N LEU A 112 15.74 -19.41 5.37
CA LEU A 112 15.74 -18.05 5.90
C LEU A 112 15.97 -18.04 7.41
N ILE A 113 15.31 -18.94 8.16
CA ILE A 113 15.53 -19.08 9.60
C ILE A 113 16.99 -19.39 9.91
N GLU A 114 17.58 -20.36 9.21
CA GLU A 114 18.95 -20.78 9.47
C GLU A 114 19.95 -19.64 9.18
N ARG A 115 19.75 -18.92 8.07
CA ARG A 115 20.57 -17.75 7.73
C ARG A 115 20.45 -16.64 8.77
N GLU A 116 19.25 -16.36 9.25
CA GLU A 116 19.05 -15.36 10.31
C GLU A 116 19.57 -15.81 11.66
N LYS A 117 19.51 -17.12 11.96
CA LYS A 117 20.15 -17.70 13.14
C LYS A 117 21.65 -17.47 13.11
N GLU A 118 22.32 -17.78 12.01
CA GLU A 118 23.76 -17.53 11.83
C GLU A 118 24.12 -16.04 11.93
N ARG A 119 23.32 -15.16 11.30
CA ARG A 119 23.50 -13.71 11.37
C ARG A 119 23.36 -13.20 12.79
N ASN A 120 22.32 -13.63 13.50
CA ASN A 120 22.10 -13.24 14.89
C ASN A 120 23.24 -13.74 15.81
N GLN A 121 23.76 -14.94 15.60
CA GLN A 121 24.93 -15.44 16.32
C GLN A 121 26.20 -14.61 16.05
N LYS A 122 26.43 -14.18 14.80
CA LYS A 122 27.51 -13.24 14.47
C LYS A 122 27.30 -11.89 15.18
N ARG A 123 26.07 -11.36 15.19
CA ARG A 123 25.71 -10.12 15.89
C ARG A 123 25.95 -10.20 17.39
N ILE A 124 25.56 -11.31 18.04
CA ILE A 124 25.84 -11.54 19.47
C ILE A 124 27.35 -11.53 19.75
N ARG A 125 28.16 -12.17 18.90
CA ARG A 125 29.63 -12.17 19.05
C ARG A 125 30.21 -10.77 18.92
N GLN A 126 29.77 -10.00 17.94
CA GLN A 126 30.20 -8.61 17.74
C GLN A 126 29.81 -7.72 18.92
N LEU A 127 28.56 -7.81 19.38
CA LEU A 127 28.08 -7.05 20.55
C LEU A 127 28.86 -7.39 21.82
N ARG A 128 29.20 -8.67 22.03
CA ARG A 128 30.05 -9.08 23.16
C ARG A 128 31.45 -8.46 23.10
N ALA A 129 32.06 -8.40 21.91
CA ALA A 129 33.36 -7.76 21.72
C ALA A 129 33.28 -6.24 21.98
N GLN A 130 32.30 -5.57 21.38
CA GLN A 130 32.05 -4.13 21.59
C GLN A 130 31.80 -3.79 23.06
N LEU A 131 30.94 -4.56 23.74
CA LEU A 131 30.67 -4.36 25.16
C LEU A 131 31.90 -4.61 26.04
N LYS A 132 32.80 -5.53 25.66
CA LYS A 132 34.07 -5.72 26.37
C LYS A 132 34.93 -4.46 26.31
N GLU A 133 35.02 -3.82 25.15
CA GLU A 133 35.76 -2.57 24.95
C GLU A 133 35.10 -1.40 25.70
N LEU A 134 33.78 -1.24 25.57
CA LEU A 134 33.03 -0.18 26.26
C LEU A 134 33.13 -0.32 27.78
N ASN A 135 32.99 -1.54 28.32
CA ASN A 135 33.12 -1.78 29.75
C ASN A 135 34.57 -1.60 30.25
N TYR A 136 35.56 -1.80 29.40
CA TYR A 136 36.95 -1.49 29.73
C TYR A 136 37.15 0.02 29.84
N TYR A 137 36.64 0.80 28.86
CA TYR A 137 36.66 2.26 28.92
C TYR A 137 35.99 2.79 30.20
N LEU A 138 34.76 2.34 30.49
CA LEU A 138 34.00 2.77 31.67
C LEU A 138 34.66 2.39 33.01
N ARG A 139 35.56 1.40 33.01
CA ARG A 139 36.30 0.99 34.21
C ARG A 139 37.51 1.90 34.49
N ILE A 140 38.17 2.39 33.44
CA ILE A 140 39.38 3.20 33.56
C ILE A 140 39.05 4.69 33.68
N HIS A 141 37.97 5.14 33.04
CA HIS A 141 37.56 6.53 33.02
C HIS A 141 36.57 6.88 34.13
N ASN A 142 36.59 8.13 34.57
CA ASN A 142 35.73 8.61 35.65
C ASN A 142 34.51 9.36 35.10
N VAL A 143 33.45 9.49 35.91
CA VAL A 143 32.22 10.19 35.54
C VAL A 143 32.42 11.68 35.25
N HIS A 144 33.54 12.24 35.69
CA HIS A 144 33.93 13.63 35.45
C HIS A 144 34.60 13.84 34.08
N ASP A 145 34.94 12.76 33.36
CA ASP A 145 35.54 12.85 32.04
C ASP A 145 34.49 13.28 31.00
N GLU A 146 34.86 14.22 30.13
CA GLU A 146 34.00 14.63 29.02
C GLU A 146 33.65 13.41 28.15
N GLY A 147 32.35 13.19 27.94
CA GLY A 147 31.85 12.07 27.14
C GLY A 147 31.64 10.76 27.90
N TYR A 148 32.01 10.65 29.20
CA TYR A 148 31.72 9.44 30.00
C TYR A 148 30.24 9.06 29.95
N ASN A 149 29.35 10.03 30.20
CA ASN A 149 27.90 9.81 30.18
C ASN A 149 27.40 9.34 28.80
N THR A 150 28.00 9.83 27.72
CA THR A 150 27.67 9.40 26.35
C THR A 150 28.09 7.95 26.11
N VAL A 151 29.30 7.57 26.54
CA VAL A 151 29.78 6.19 26.41
C VAL A 151 28.97 5.24 27.30
N ALA A 152 28.61 5.65 28.51
CA ALA A 152 27.78 4.87 29.43
C ALA A 152 26.37 4.63 28.85
N ALA A 153 25.74 5.66 28.29
CA ALA A 153 24.45 5.55 27.63
C ALA A 153 24.53 4.59 26.42
N TYR A 154 25.59 4.70 25.60
CA TYR A 154 25.82 3.81 24.47
C TYR A 154 26.04 2.35 24.90
N ALA A 155 26.79 2.12 25.98
CA ALA A 155 27.00 0.79 26.54
C ALA A 155 25.68 0.17 27.03
N TYR A 156 24.81 0.97 27.67
CA TYR A 156 23.49 0.52 28.09
C TYR A 156 22.61 0.12 26.89
N GLU A 157 22.60 0.92 25.82
CA GLU A 157 21.89 0.60 24.58
C GLU A 157 22.40 -0.72 23.97
N LYS A 158 23.73 -0.92 23.92
CA LYS A 158 24.34 -2.14 23.40
C LYS A 158 24.06 -3.37 24.25
N GLU A 159 23.97 -3.22 25.58
CA GLU A 159 23.58 -4.31 26.48
C GLU A 159 22.12 -4.72 26.25
N ALA A 160 21.22 -3.76 26.05
CA ALA A 160 19.82 -4.01 25.68
C ALA A 160 19.71 -4.70 24.31
N GLU A 161 20.50 -4.26 23.32
CA GLU A 161 20.58 -4.89 21.99
C GLU A 161 21.08 -6.34 22.09
N LYS A 162 22.12 -6.60 22.91
CA LYS A 162 22.63 -7.95 23.16
C LYS A 162 21.56 -8.84 23.79
N ALA A 163 20.88 -8.34 24.83
CA ALA A 163 19.81 -9.08 25.50
C ALA A 163 18.67 -9.43 24.53
N TYR A 164 18.31 -8.49 23.64
CA TYR A 164 17.35 -8.74 22.57
C TYR A 164 17.81 -9.85 21.62
N CYS A 165 19.04 -9.78 21.11
CA CYS A 165 19.60 -10.80 20.21
C CYS A 165 19.65 -12.19 20.89
N MET A 166 19.96 -12.24 22.19
CA MET A 166 19.95 -13.48 22.96
C MET A 166 18.54 -14.08 23.09
N ARG A 167 17.51 -13.27 23.33
CA ARG A 167 16.10 -13.75 23.32
C ARG A 167 15.71 -14.31 21.96
N LEU A 168 16.13 -13.65 20.87
CA LEU A 168 15.88 -14.13 19.52
C LEU A 168 16.58 -15.47 19.24
N ALA A 169 17.83 -15.64 19.71
CA ALA A 169 18.55 -16.91 19.58
C ALA A 169 17.84 -18.05 20.33
N GLN A 170 17.41 -17.81 21.57
CA GLN A 170 16.62 -18.77 22.35
C GLN A 170 15.36 -19.20 21.61
N LEU A 171 14.66 -18.24 20.97
CA LEU A 171 13.49 -18.54 20.18
C LEU A 171 13.83 -19.41 18.97
N PHE A 172 14.91 -19.12 18.23
CA PHE A 172 15.33 -19.96 17.11
C PHE A 172 15.72 -21.38 17.53
N ASP A 173 16.27 -21.58 18.73
CA ASP A 173 16.60 -22.91 19.25
C ASP A 173 15.35 -23.76 19.54
N THR A 174 14.18 -23.14 19.72
CA THR A 174 12.91 -23.86 19.86
C THR A 174 12.33 -24.36 18.54
N VAL A 175 12.79 -23.82 17.40
CA VAL A 175 12.24 -24.10 16.07
C VAL A 175 13.02 -25.24 15.42
N ARG A 176 12.31 -26.28 14.98
CA ARG A 176 12.92 -27.40 14.23
C ARG A 176 12.44 -27.43 12.80
N GLN A 177 13.27 -27.94 11.89
CA GLN A 177 12.88 -28.13 10.48
C GLN A 177 11.62 -28.99 10.34
N ALA A 178 11.49 -30.02 11.19
CA ALA A 178 10.33 -30.91 11.24
C ALA A 178 9.01 -30.18 11.53
N ASP A 179 9.08 -29.00 12.16
CA ASP A 179 7.91 -28.19 12.50
C ASP A 179 7.34 -27.41 11.30
N ARG A 180 7.98 -27.52 10.13
CA ARG A 180 7.57 -26.95 8.84
C ARG A 180 7.17 -25.47 8.97
N PRO A 181 8.13 -24.58 9.31
CA PRO A 181 7.84 -23.17 9.44
C PRO A 181 7.29 -22.60 8.14
N GLN A 182 6.30 -21.72 8.27
CA GLN A 182 5.62 -21.09 7.15
C GLN A 182 5.87 -19.60 7.17
N LEU A 183 5.95 -19.04 5.96
CA LEU A 183 6.03 -17.61 5.78
C LEU A 183 4.69 -17.09 5.27
N ILE A 184 4.06 -16.20 6.03
CA ILE A 184 2.77 -15.63 5.71
C ILE A 184 2.94 -14.13 5.55
N ARG A 185 2.61 -13.61 4.37
CA ARG A 185 2.50 -12.17 4.16
C ARG A 185 1.12 -11.69 4.60
N LYS A 186 1.07 -10.61 5.37
CA LYS A 186 -0.16 -9.93 5.78
C LYS A 186 -0.19 -8.53 5.20
N GLU A 187 -1.38 -8.10 4.79
CA GLU A 187 -1.65 -6.77 4.28
C GLU A 187 -2.93 -6.22 4.90
N VAL A 188 -2.90 -4.95 5.28
CA VAL A 188 -4.05 -4.19 5.73
C VAL A 188 -4.16 -2.94 4.88
N TYR A 189 -5.30 -2.80 4.22
CA TYR A 189 -5.61 -1.66 3.37
C TYR A 189 -6.54 -0.68 4.09
N THR A 190 -6.17 0.60 4.08
CA THR A 190 -6.99 1.69 4.61
C THR A 190 -7.08 2.80 3.58
N ALA A 191 -8.30 3.25 3.28
CA ALA A 191 -8.54 4.38 2.39
C ALA A 191 -8.81 5.65 3.22
N TYR A 192 -8.04 6.71 2.95
CA TYR A 192 -8.19 8.05 3.52
C TYR A 192 -8.80 8.97 2.48
N TYR A 193 -9.96 9.56 2.81
CA TYR A 193 -10.68 10.44 1.91
C TYR A 193 -11.11 11.71 2.64
N ARG A 194 -11.27 12.80 1.90
CA ARG A 194 -11.66 14.09 2.45
C ARG A 194 -13.12 14.39 2.14
N LEU A 195 -13.86 14.74 3.18
CA LEU A 195 -15.22 15.22 3.07
C LEU A 195 -15.25 16.65 2.50
N PRO A 196 -16.42 17.13 2.03
CA PRO A 196 -16.58 18.48 1.51
C PRO A 196 -16.21 19.61 2.49
N ASN A 197 -16.33 19.35 3.79
CA ASN A 197 -15.95 20.26 4.88
C ASN A 197 -14.44 20.25 5.15
N GLY A 198 -13.65 19.44 4.45
CA GLY A 198 -12.19 19.33 4.60
C GLY A 198 -11.73 18.27 5.60
N GLU A 199 -12.64 17.67 6.36
CA GLU A 199 -12.30 16.63 7.34
C GLU A 199 -11.78 15.37 6.65
N CYS A 200 -10.69 14.82 7.20
CA CYS A 200 -10.14 13.55 6.76
C CYS A 200 -10.86 12.41 7.48
N GLN A 201 -11.39 11.47 6.72
CA GLN A 201 -12.03 10.26 7.20
C GLN A 201 -11.27 9.05 6.67
N GLN A 202 -11.32 7.94 7.40
CA GLN A 202 -10.68 6.69 7.00
C GLN A 202 -11.66 5.51 7.02
N VAL A 203 -11.46 4.58 6.10
CA VAL A 203 -12.25 3.34 6.04
C VAL A 203 -11.34 2.15 5.75
N ARG A 204 -11.54 1.06 6.49
CA ARG A 204 -10.83 -0.20 6.24
C ARG A 204 -11.34 -0.86 4.97
N MET A 205 -10.39 -1.38 4.20
CA MET A 205 -10.62 -2.01 2.92
C MET A 205 -10.15 -3.46 2.95
N ARG A 206 -10.81 -4.31 2.17
CA ARG A 206 -10.44 -5.69 1.89
C ARG A 206 -10.09 -5.81 0.42
N GLU A 207 -9.06 -6.57 0.11
CA GLU A 207 -8.79 -6.96 -1.27
C GLU A 207 -9.77 -8.01 -1.77
N VAL A 208 -10.31 -7.78 -2.97
CA VAL A 208 -11.26 -8.69 -3.64
C VAL A 208 -10.76 -9.15 -5.01
N GLY A 209 -9.69 -8.56 -5.53
CA GLY A 209 -9.08 -8.96 -6.79
C GLY A 209 -7.71 -8.32 -7.01
N PHE A 210 -6.89 -8.97 -7.83
CA PHE A 210 -5.56 -8.49 -8.20
C PHE A 210 -5.24 -8.86 -9.65
N SER A 211 -4.63 -7.95 -10.39
CA SER A 211 -4.08 -8.20 -11.72
C SER A 211 -2.56 -8.01 -11.71
N LYS A 212 -1.82 -9.11 -11.88
CA LYS A 212 -0.35 -9.08 -11.92
C LYS A 212 0.18 -8.26 -13.11
N GLN A 213 -0.45 -8.39 -14.28
CA GLN A 213 -0.05 -7.69 -15.51
C GLN A 213 -0.08 -6.16 -15.33
N CYS A 214 -1.15 -5.65 -14.74
CA CYS A 214 -1.33 -4.22 -14.53
C CYS A 214 -0.87 -3.75 -13.13
N GLN A 215 -0.47 -4.65 -12.23
CA GLN A 215 -0.23 -4.34 -10.80
C GLN A 215 -1.37 -3.56 -10.16
N THR A 216 -2.60 -3.91 -10.53
CA THR A 216 -3.81 -3.27 -10.03
C THR A 216 -4.48 -4.13 -8.98
N VAL A 217 -4.86 -3.50 -7.86
CA VAL A 217 -5.56 -4.12 -6.75
C VAL A 217 -6.99 -3.58 -6.75
N LEU A 218 -7.95 -4.50 -6.70
CA LEU A 218 -9.35 -4.18 -6.47
C LEU A 218 -9.65 -4.33 -4.97
N LEU A 219 -10.04 -3.22 -4.37
CA LEU A 219 -10.37 -3.10 -2.96
C LEU A 219 -11.87 -2.89 -2.77
N GLN A 220 -12.39 -3.34 -1.64
CA GLN A 220 -13.77 -3.14 -1.22
C GLN A 220 -13.82 -2.73 0.25
N THR A 221 -14.66 -1.76 0.61
CA THR A 221 -14.90 -1.43 2.03
C THR A 221 -15.42 -2.66 2.78
N VAL A 222 -14.97 -2.85 4.03
CA VAL A 222 -15.41 -4.01 4.84
C VAL A 222 -16.94 -4.07 4.97
N GLY A 223 -17.61 -2.91 5.08
CA GLY A 223 -19.07 -2.81 5.14
C GLY A 223 -19.79 -2.85 3.79
N ARG A 224 -19.07 -2.96 2.66
CA ARG A 224 -19.61 -2.92 1.27
C ARG A 224 -20.47 -1.68 0.97
N LYS A 225 -20.24 -0.60 1.72
CA LYS A 225 -20.91 0.69 1.55
C LYS A 225 -19.94 1.70 0.97
N THR A 226 -20.42 2.49 0.02
CA THR A 226 -19.67 3.64 -0.49
C THR A 226 -19.68 4.73 0.59
N PRO A 227 -18.52 5.30 0.96
CA PRO A 227 -18.50 6.39 1.92
C PRO A 227 -19.27 7.63 1.44
N THR A 228 -19.90 8.33 2.36
CA THR A 228 -20.71 9.52 2.07
C THR A 228 -19.86 10.63 1.47
N GLY A 229 -20.39 11.32 0.46
CA GLY A 229 -19.71 12.46 -0.18
C GLY A 229 -18.71 12.07 -1.27
N MET A 230 -18.46 10.78 -1.49
CA MET A 230 -17.61 10.31 -2.59
C MET A 230 -18.39 10.29 -3.92
N ALA A 231 -17.67 10.51 -5.01
CA ALA A 231 -18.22 10.51 -6.37
C ALA A 231 -17.55 9.40 -7.19
N PRO A 232 -18.09 8.16 -7.17
CA PRO A 232 -17.51 7.06 -7.92
C PRO A 232 -17.54 7.31 -9.42
N VAL A 233 -16.53 6.81 -10.10
CA VAL A 233 -16.38 6.95 -11.55
C VAL A 233 -16.97 5.73 -12.25
N SER A 234 -17.64 5.97 -13.37
CA SER A 234 -18.13 4.92 -14.23
C SER A 234 -17.03 4.44 -15.18
N ILE A 235 -16.71 3.14 -15.14
CA ILE A 235 -15.76 2.50 -16.05
C ILE A 235 -16.47 2.00 -17.33
N PHE A 236 -17.81 2.04 -17.41
CA PHE A 236 -18.54 1.31 -18.43
C PHE A 236 -19.01 2.12 -19.67
N PHE A 237 -19.23 3.44 -19.56
CA PHE A 237 -19.80 4.27 -20.65
C PHE A 237 -18.83 5.35 -21.19
N ILE A 238 -18.91 5.68 -22.50
CA ILE A 238 -18.11 6.68 -23.26
C ILE A 238 -16.61 6.72 -22.97
N ASN A 239 -15.79 6.40 -23.96
CA ASN A 239 -14.34 6.63 -23.88
C ASN A 239 -14.04 8.13 -24.04
N GLY A 240 -13.34 8.71 -23.05
CA GLY A 240 -12.55 9.92 -23.32
C GLY A 240 -11.50 9.60 -24.38
N LYS A 241 -11.22 10.53 -25.30
CA LYS A 241 -10.13 10.35 -26.27
C LYS A 241 -8.82 10.20 -25.50
N ALA A 242 -8.08 9.12 -25.75
CA ALA A 242 -6.80 8.84 -25.11
C ALA A 242 -5.61 9.54 -25.80
N HIS A 243 -5.87 10.70 -26.42
CA HIS A 243 -4.88 11.48 -27.16
C HIS A 243 -5.17 12.97 -27.00
N GLY A 244 -4.12 13.77 -26.78
CA GLY A 244 -4.19 15.22 -26.58
C GLY A 244 -4.29 15.62 -25.10
N ALA A 245 -4.83 16.83 -24.85
CA ALA A 245 -4.94 17.37 -23.51
C ALA A 245 -5.87 16.54 -22.61
N ALA A 246 -5.43 16.32 -21.37
CA ALA A 246 -6.12 15.56 -20.34
C ALA A 246 -5.91 16.18 -18.95
N LEU A 247 -6.66 15.67 -17.98
CA LEU A 247 -6.64 16.10 -16.59
C LEU A 247 -6.41 14.88 -15.71
N ALA A 248 -5.29 14.84 -14.99
CA ALA A 248 -5.07 13.85 -13.94
C ALA A 248 -5.56 14.40 -12.60
N VAL A 249 -6.08 13.53 -11.73
CA VAL A 249 -6.36 13.91 -10.34
C VAL A 249 -5.48 13.08 -9.43
N GLY A 250 -4.70 13.75 -8.58
CA GLY A 250 -3.73 13.06 -7.75
C GLY A 250 -3.43 13.81 -6.47
N TYR A 251 -2.63 13.17 -5.64
CA TYR A 251 -2.09 13.73 -4.41
C TYR A 251 -0.61 14.05 -4.63
N GLY A 252 -0.24 15.30 -4.39
CA GLY A 252 1.16 15.72 -4.47
C GLY A 252 2.00 14.96 -3.43
N GLY A 253 3.21 14.56 -3.82
CA GLY A 253 4.16 13.81 -3.01
C GLY A 253 3.85 12.31 -2.89
N LEU A 254 2.65 11.86 -3.24
CA LEU A 254 2.25 10.46 -3.00
C LEU A 254 3.00 9.44 -3.89
N GLY A 255 3.51 9.87 -5.05
CA GLY A 255 4.33 9.04 -5.93
C GLY A 255 5.80 8.95 -5.53
N VAL A 256 6.21 9.58 -4.42
CA VAL A 256 7.57 9.55 -3.88
C VAL A 256 7.49 9.05 -2.44
N GLU A 257 8.15 7.93 -2.11
CA GLU A 257 8.02 7.25 -0.82
C GLU A 257 8.36 8.17 0.35
N GLU A 258 9.35 9.06 0.18
CA GLU A 258 9.81 10.02 1.20
C GLU A 258 8.84 11.20 1.43
N LEU A 259 7.97 11.50 0.46
CA LEU A 259 7.01 12.62 0.53
C LEU A 259 5.58 12.15 0.79
N ALA A 260 5.34 10.84 0.76
CA ALA A 260 4.01 10.28 0.87
C ALA A 260 3.40 10.47 2.27
N THR A 261 2.21 11.07 2.31
CA THR A 261 1.50 11.35 3.56
C THR A 261 -0.01 11.25 3.38
N THR A 262 -0.72 10.83 4.44
CA THR A 262 -2.19 10.84 4.50
C THR A 262 -2.77 12.25 4.50
N HIS A 263 -1.94 13.27 4.78
CA HIS A 263 -2.33 14.68 4.79
C HIS A 263 -2.13 15.38 3.45
N ALA A 264 -1.78 14.64 2.38
CA ALA A 264 -1.58 15.23 1.07
C ALA A 264 -2.87 15.90 0.55
N SER A 265 -2.69 16.95 -0.25
CA SER A 265 -3.76 17.72 -0.86
C SER A 265 -4.08 17.17 -2.27
N CYS A 266 -5.37 16.99 -2.54
CA CYS A 266 -5.85 16.55 -3.85
C CYS A 266 -5.89 17.73 -4.83
N SER A 267 -5.29 17.54 -6.01
CA SER A 267 -5.23 18.54 -7.07
C SER A 267 -5.61 17.95 -8.43
N ILE A 268 -6.09 18.81 -9.33
CA ILE A 268 -6.31 18.46 -10.73
C ILE A 268 -5.12 19.02 -11.48
N ILE A 269 -4.41 18.16 -12.21
CA ILE A 269 -3.16 18.48 -12.87
C ILE A 269 -3.36 18.30 -14.37
N PRO A 270 -3.09 19.33 -15.20
CA PRO A 270 -3.11 19.17 -16.64
C PRO A 270 -1.99 18.22 -17.09
N THR A 271 -2.29 17.37 -18.06
CA THR A 271 -1.32 16.42 -18.65
C THR A 271 -1.63 16.21 -20.12
N THR A 272 -0.66 15.75 -20.90
CA THR A 272 -0.81 15.42 -22.31
C THR A 272 -0.76 13.90 -22.49
N LEU A 273 -1.73 13.37 -23.23
CA LEU A 273 -1.75 11.96 -23.62
C LEU A 273 -1.23 11.76 -25.04
N ARG A 274 -0.31 10.81 -25.21
CA ARG A 274 0.17 10.30 -26.50
C ARG A 274 0.25 8.79 -26.43
N ASP A 275 -0.53 8.08 -27.24
CA ASP A 275 -0.56 6.61 -27.31
C ASP A 275 -0.70 5.93 -25.94
N ASN A 276 -1.68 6.38 -25.14
CA ASN A 276 -1.90 5.96 -23.74
C ASN A 276 -0.75 6.24 -22.77
N ARG A 277 0.25 7.05 -23.15
CA ARG A 277 1.30 7.53 -22.26
C ARG A 277 1.02 8.97 -21.85
N HIS A 278 1.48 9.34 -20.67
CA HIS A 278 1.30 10.68 -20.11
C HIS A 278 2.63 11.33 -19.73
N ASP A 279 2.64 12.65 -19.67
CA ASP A 279 3.76 13.47 -19.19
C ASP A 279 3.64 13.87 -17.70
N LEU A 280 2.62 13.36 -16.99
CA LEU A 280 2.40 13.65 -15.57
C LEU A 280 3.63 13.27 -14.71
N PRO A 281 4.25 14.23 -13.99
CA PRO A 281 5.32 13.92 -13.05
C PRO A 281 4.80 13.14 -11.84
N ALA A 282 5.56 12.11 -11.42
CA ALA A 282 5.20 11.25 -10.27
C ALA A 282 5.02 12.03 -8.95
N VAL A 283 5.73 13.16 -8.80
CA VAL A 283 5.60 14.06 -7.64
C VAL A 283 4.22 14.73 -7.59
N LEU A 284 3.60 15.00 -8.75
CA LEU A 284 2.31 15.69 -8.81
C LEU A 284 1.15 14.69 -8.76
N GLY A 285 1.28 13.54 -9.42
CA GLY A 285 0.33 12.45 -9.34
C GLY A 285 1.02 11.11 -9.51
N GLY A 286 1.08 10.34 -8.42
CA GLY A 286 1.63 9.00 -8.43
C GLY A 286 0.72 7.96 -9.08
N ASP A 287 1.15 6.71 -9.04
CA ASP A 287 0.41 5.56 -9.54
C ASP A 287 -1.01 5.47 -8.95
N GLY A 288 -1.94 5.03 -9.80
CA GLY A 288 -3.37 4.92 -9.49
C GLY A 288 -4.15 6.23 -9.61
N SER A 289 -3.53 7.32 -10.04
CA SER A 289 -4.22 8.60 -10.26
C SER A 289 -5.16 8.51 -11.46
N PRO A 290 -6.44 8.86 -11.34
CA PRO A 290 -7.37 8.82 -12.47
C PRO A 290 -7.06 9.94 -13.46
N VAL A 291 -7.16 9.57 -14.74
CA VAL A 291 -7.01 10.48 -15.88
C VAL A 291 -8.36 10.67 -16.54
N PHE A 292 -8.71 11.93 -16.80
CA PHE A 292 -9.92 12.38 -17.44
C PHE A 292 -9.58 13.16 -18.71
N SER A 293 -10.47 13.14 -19.69
CA SER A 293 -10.43 14.12 -20.79
C SER A 293 -10.68 15.53 -20.24
N THR A 294 -10.34 16.56 -21.00
CA THR A 294 -10.69 17.96 -20.68
C THR A 294 -12.20 18.19 -20.53
N ARG A 295 -13.03 17.31 -21.10
CA ARG A 295 -14.49 17.31 -20.94
C ARG A 295 -14.97 16.55 -19.72
N GLY A 296 -14.10 15.92 -18.93
CA GLY A 296 -14.44 15.21 -17.71
C GLY A 296 -14.89 13.75 -17.87
N TYR A 297 -14.66 13.15 -19.04
CA TYR A 297 -14.81 11.70 -19.22
C TYR A 297 -13.59 10.95 -18.72
N PHE A 298 -13.81 9.91 -17.91
CA PHE A 298 -12.75 9.04 -17.41
C PHE A 298 -12.10 8.23 -18.54
N ILE A 299 -10.77 8.22 -18.56
CA ILE A 299 -9.93 7.54 -19.55
C ILE A 299 -9.30 6.28 -18.95
N GLY A 300 -8.79 6.37 -17.72
CA GLY A 300 -8.06 5.29 -17.05
C GLY A 300 -7.34 5.77 -15.80
N ILE A 301 -6.41 4.97 -15.28
CA ILE A 301 -5.56 5.33 -14.13
C ILE A 301 -4.08 5.25 -14.52
N THR A 302 -3.23 6.06 -13.90
CA THR A 302 -1.79 6.09 -14.16
C THR A 302 -1.07 4.87 -13.59
N LYS A 303 -0.05 4.41 -14.30
CA LYS A 303 0.98 3.48 -13.82
C LYS A 303 2.30 3.83 -14.51
N GLY A 304 3.29 4.29 -13.75
CA GLY A 304 4.53 4.81 -14.30
C GLY A 304 4.24 5.98 -15.25
N ASN A 305 4.51 5.78 -16.54
CA ASN A 305 4.22 6.76 -17.61
C ASN A 305 3.08 6.32 -18.54
N GLU A 306 2.35 5.26 -18.18
CA GLU A 306 1.25 4.69 -18.96
C GLU A 306 -0.09 4.89 -18.27
N VAL A 307 -1.16 4.90 -19.06
CA VAL A 307 -2.54 4.89 -18.60
C VAL A 307 -3.11 3.49 -18.74
N ILE A 308 -3.43 2.87 -17.62
CA ILE A 308 -4.22 1.65 -17.59
C ILE A 308 -5.64 2.00 -18.01
N THR A 309 -6.00 1.51 -19.19
CA THR A 309 -7.27 1.81 -19.83
C THR A 309 -8.45 1.17 -19.12
N ARG A 310 -9.63 1.74 -19.32
CA ARG A 310 -10.88 1.24 -18.73
C ARG A 310 -11.23 -0.20 -19.11
N SER A 311 -10.85 -0.67 -20.30
CA SER A 311 -11.05 -2.07 -20.69
C SER A 311 -10.29 -3.00 -19.75
N GLN A 312 -9.01 -2.71 -19.49
CA GLN A 312 -8.17 -3.47 -18.56
C GLN A 312 -8.72 -3.42 -17.13
N LEU A 313 -9.21 -2.25 -16.69
CA LEU A 313 -9.84 -2.12 -15.37
C LEU A 313 -11.16 -2.90 -15.26
N ARG A 314 -11.94 -2.96 -16.33
CA ARG A 314 -13.17 -3.75 -16.39
C ARG A 314 -12.88 -5.24 -16.31
N ASP A 315 -11.78 -5.71 -16.89
CA ASP A 315 -11.37 -7.10 -16.79
C ASP A 315 -10.96 -7.47 -15.37
N LEU A 316 -10.36 -6.54 -14.61
CA LEU A 316 -10.11 -6.72 -13.18
C LEU A 316 -11.42 -6.85 -12.38
N LEU A 317 -12.43 -6.01 -12.67
CA LEU A 317 -13.75 -6.10 -12.02
C LEU A 317 -14.46 -7.43 -12.31
N ARG A 318 -14.22 -8.05 -13.47
CA ARG A 318 -14.77 -9.36 -13.83
C ARG A 318 -14.08 -10.53 -13.12
N LYS A 319 -12.80 -10.37 -12.78
CA LYS A 319 -11.97 -11.36 -12.08
C LYS A 319 -12.11 -11.30 -10.55
N GLU A 320 -13.10 -10.58 -10.05
CA GLU A 320 -13.41 -10.54 -8.62
C GLU A 320 -13.59 -11.98 -8.10
N LYS A 321 -12.78 -12.36 -7.11
CA LYS A 321 -12.96 -13.65 -6.44
C LYS A 321 -14.29 -13.57 -5.71
N GLN A 322 -15.26 -14.40 -6.11
CA GLN A 322 -16.46 -14.59 -5.30
C GLN A 322 -16.04 -15.13 -3.93
N PRO A 323 -16.66 -14.65 -2.84
CA PRO A 323 -16.27 -14.96 -1.47
C PRO A 323 -16.31 -16.44 -1.14
#